data_AF-A0A9W6SDA0-F1
#
_entry.id   AF-A0A9W6SDA0-F1
#
_cell.length_a   1.000
_cell.length_b   1.000
_cell.length_c   1.000
_cell.angle_alpha   90.00
_cell.angle_beta   90.00
_cell.angle_gamma   90.00
#
_symmetry.space_group_name_H-M   'P 1'
#
loop_
_entity.id
_entity.type
_entity.pdbx_description
1 polymer ?
#
loop_
_entity_poly.entity_id
_entity_poly.type
_entity_poly.pdbx_seq_one_letter_code
_entity_poly.pdbx_strand_id
1 'polypeptide(L)'
;MRRLSSTVVVVAGERSGAVVSGLDGLHNVRAITREQRSPAEVEEAVHRSTATYVVHDADPLAAVGDAWVDLFDGAAPVGGLEVAIETALAGLRSERLALPDYYLVLDPDDMPVTRRHWWLGALAGSAPSRVVPARASAAAVADALGRLSSGRWWPSDLEGWLRGLSRVVPDRVGLPSSSGPRP
;
A
#
# COMPACT_ATOMS: atom_id res chain seq x y z
N MET A 1 5.45 -5.93 18.59
CA MET A 1 4.29 -5.86 17.67
C MET A 1 3.27 -6.89 18.10
N ARG A 2 2.15 -6.47 18.70
CA ARG A 2 1.03 -7.34 19.09
C ARG A 2 0.37 -7.88 17.81
N ARG A 3 0.12 -9.19 17.72
CA ARG A 3 -0.66 -9.77 16.62
C ARG A 3 -2.09 -9.25 16.72
N LEU A 4 -2.51 -8.43 15.76
CA LEU A 4 -3.93 -8.20 15.51
C LEU A 4 -4.56 -9.55 15.13
N SER A 5 -5.76 -9.81 15.62
CA SER A 5 -6.52 -11.03 15.27
C SER A 5 -7.05 -11.00 13.84
N SER A 6 -7.16 -9.78 13.28
CA SER A 6 -7.68 -9.51 11.95
C SER A 6 -6.55 -9.26 10.94
N THR A 7 -6.75 -9.64 9.68
CA THR A 7 -5.90 -9.23 8.56
C THR A 7 -6.30 -7.84 8.09
N VAL A 8 -5.37 -6.89 8.10
CA VAL A 8 -5.59 -5.50 7.67
C VAL A 8 -5.27 -5.34 6.20
N VAL A 9 -6.22 -4.81 5.43
CA VAL A 9 -6.11 -4.64 3.98
C VAL A 9 -6.39 -3.19 3.60
N VAL A 10 -5.46 -2.58 2.90
CA VAL A 10 -5.67 -1.26 2.29
C VAL A 10 -6.13 -1.44 0.85
N VAL A 11 -7.21 -0.78 0.47
CA VAL A 11 -7.65 -0.66 -0.92
C VAL A 11 -7.11 0.65 -1.48
N ALA A 12 -6.28 0.57 -2.52
CA ALA A 12 -5.64 1.72 -3.15
C ALA A 12 -6.15 1.93 -4.57
N GLY A 13 -6.30 3.20 -4.97
CA GLY A 13 -6.81 3.60 -6.29
C GLY A 13 -7.95 4.62 -6.17
N GLU A 14 -8.31 5.25 -7.28
CA GLU A 14 -9.27 6.37 -7.31
C GLU A 14 -10.66 6.00 -6.76
N ARG A 15 -11.11 4.75 -7.00
CA ARG A 15 -12.43 4.26 -6.57
C ARG A 15 -12.41 3.54 -5.21
N SER A 16 -11.33 3.66 -4.44
CA SER A 16 -11.16 2.90 -3.19
C SER A 16 -12.28 3.14 -2.19
N GLY A 17 -12.64 4.39 -1.90
CA GLY A 17 -13.68 4.72 -0.93
C GLY A 17 -15.05 4.11 -1.29
N ALA A 18 -15.46 4.21 -2.56
CA ALA A 18 -16.70 3.62 -3.06
C ALA A 18 -16.68 2.09 -2.98
N VAL A 19 -15.56 1.46 -3.35
CA VAL A 19 -15.41 0.00 -3.29
C VAL A 19 -15.41 -0.50 -1.84
N VAL A 20 -14.70 0.18 -0.93
CA VAL A 20 -14.69 -0.14 0.49
C VAL A 20 -16.09 0.01 1.10
N SER A 21 -16.80 1.09 0.80
CA SER A 21 -18.19 1.26 1.24
C SER A 21 -19.10 0.14 0.75
N GLY A 22 -18.85 -0.40 -0.45
CA GLY A 22 -19.62 -1.51 -1.02
C GLY A 22 -19.34 -2.88 -0.39
N LEU A 23 -18.31 -3.00 0.46
CA LEU A 23 -18.03 -4.22 1.24
C LEU A 23 -18.79 -4.25 2.57
N ASP A 24 -19.45 -3.15 2.94
CA ASP A 24 -20.22 -3.09 4.16
C ASP A 24 -21.37 -4.11 4.12
N GLY A 25 -21.53 -4.87 5.20
CA GLY A 25 -22.49 -5.98 5.29
C GLY A 25 -21.94 -7.38 5.02
N LEU A 26 -20.68 -7.53 4.59
CA LEU A 26 -20.02 -8.85 4.54
C LEU A 26 -19.66 -9.33 5.95
N HIS A 27 -20.12 -10.52 6.32
CA HIS A 27 -19.99 -11.07 7.69
C HIS A 27 -18.56 -11.20 8.22
N ASN A 28 -17.58 -11.37 7.33
CA ASN A 28 -16.16 -11.56 7.66
C ASN A 28 -15.30 -10.32 7.40
N VAL A 29 -15.92 -9.19 6.99
CA VAL A 29 -15.22 -7.96 6.62
C VAL A 29 -15.72 -6.80 7.46
N ARG A 30 -14.79 -6.04 8.01
CA ARG A 30 -15.05 -4.72 8.57
C ARG A 30 -14.56 -3.66 7.58
N ALA A 31 -15.49 -3.04 6.86
CA ALA A 31 -15.20 -1.93 5.96
C ALA A 31 -15.10 -0.58 6.72
N ILE A 32 -14.08 0.23 6.39
CA ILE A 32 -13.84 1.54 6.99
C ILE A 32 -13.38 2.52 5.91
N THR A 33 -14.19 3.54 5.60
CA THR A 33 -13.80 4.59 4.64
C THR A 33 -13.17 5.79 5.36
N ARG A 34 -12.10 6.36 4.79
CA ARG A 34 -11.32 7.49 5.32
C ARG A 34 -12.13 8.77 5.40
N GLU A 35 -13.02 9.04 4.44
CA GLU A 35 -13.86 10.25 4.43
C GLU A 35 -14.70 10.39 5.71
N GLN A 36 -14.93 9.27 6.41
CA GLN A 36 -15.74 9.23 7.62
C GLN A 36 -14.89 9.26 8.91
N ARG A 37 -13.55 9.19 8.84
CA ARG A 37 -12.67 8.97 10.02
C ARG A 37 -11.27 9.56 9.89
N SER A 38 -10.77 10.10 11.00
CA SER A 38 -9.36 10.41 11.20
C SER A 38 -8.49 9.14 11.22
N PRO A 39 -7.17 9.24 10.96
CA PRO A 39 -6.26 8.10 11.03
C PRO A 39 -6.32 7.33 12.37
N ALA A 40 -6.42 8.05 13.48
CA ALA A 40 -6.53 7.46 14.81
C ALA A 40 -7.84 6.66 14.99
N GLU A 41 -8.95 7.14 14.41
CA GLU A 41 -10.23 6.42 14.46
C GLU A 41 -10.24 5.17 13.58
N VAL A 42 -9.49 5.18 12.46
CA VAL A 42 -9.27 3.98 11.64
C VAL A 42 -8.46 2.97 12.44
N GLU A 43 -7.37 3.39 13.06
CA GLU A 43 -6.49 2.54 13.87
C GLU A 43 -7.21 1.91 15.06
N GLU A 44 -8.00 2.70 15.80
CA GLU A 44 -8.81 2.21 16.91
C GLU A 44 -9.89 1.22 16.44
N ALA A 45 -10.47 1.45 15.26
CA ALA A 45 -11.45 0.53 14.68
C ALA A 45 -10.79 -0.78 14.19
N VAL A 46 -9.56 -0.73 13.69
CA VAL A 46 -8.74 -1.90 13.37
C VAL A 46 -8.47 -2.71 14.65
N HIS A 47 -8.04 -2.06 15.73
CA HIS A 47 -7.71 -2.71 17.00
C HIS A 47 -8.90 -3.40 17.68
N ARG A 48 -10.11 -2.82 17.56
CA ARG A 48 -11.33 -3.38 18.15
C ARG A 48 -12.03 -4.43 17.29
N SER A 49 -11.59 -4.64 16.06
CA SER A 49 -12.25 -5.55 15.13
C SER A 49 -12.11 -7.01 15.54
N THR A 50 -13.21 -7.75 15.42
CA THR A 50 -13.25 -9.21 15.53
C THR A 50 -13.46 -9.89 14.18
N ALA A 51 -13.63 -9.11 13.10
CA ALA A 51 -13.77 -9.62 11.74
C ALA A 51 -12.48 -10.29 11.25
N THR A 52 -12.57 -11.22 10.30
CA THR A 52 -11.39 -11.82 9.70
C THR A 52 -10.55 -10.78 8.96
N TYR A 53 -11.20 -9.88 8.23
CA TYR A 53 -10.57 -8.81 7.48
C TYR A 53 -11.03 -7.44 7.97
N VAL A 54 -10.09 -6.51 8.12
CA VAL A 54 -10.38 -5.08 8.23
C VAL A 54 -9.93 -4.42 6.94
N VAL A 55 -10.84 -3.80 6.22
CA VAL A 55 -10.58 -3.23 4.89
C VAL A 55 -10.82 -1.73 4.93
N HIS A 56 -9.82 -0.94 4.55
CA HIS A 56 -9.92 0.52 4.49
C HIS A 56 -9.18 1.13 3.30
N ASP A 57 -9.47 2.39 3.00
CA ASP A 57 -8.85 3.17 1.91
C ASP A 57 -7.82 4.20 2.42
N ALA A 58 -7.59 4.26 3.74
CA ALA A 58 -6.54 5.09 4.34
C ALA A 58 -5.13 4.49 4.12
N ASP A 59 -4.54 4.73 2.95
CA ASP A 59 -3.18 4.28 2.62
C ASP A 59 -2.11 5.04 3.45
N PRO A 60 -1.33 4.34 4.31
CA PRO A 60 -0.31 4.96 5.17
C PRO A 60 0.90 5.48 4.39
N LEU A 61 1.11 5.02 3.15
CA LEU A 61 2.21 5.43 2.28
C LEU A 61 1.74 6.32 1.10
N ALA A 62 0.49 6.79 1.10
CA ALA A 62 -0.07 7.57 -0.01
C ALA A 62 0.82 8.76 -0.40
N ALA A 63 1.20 9.58 0.60
CA ALA A 63 2.05 10.75 0.38
C ALA A 63 3.46 10.39 -0.13
N VAL A 64 4.00 9.23 0.27
CA VAL A 64 5.28 8.73 -0.24
C VAL A 64 5.14 8.30 -1.70
N GLY A 65 4.06 7.57 -2.03
CA GLY A 65 3.77 7.15 -3.39
C GLY A 65 3.53 8.34 -4.34
N ASP A 66 2.83 9.37 -3.88
CA ASP A 66 2.59 10.60 -4.64
C ASP A 66 3.91 11.34 -4.89
N ALA A 67 4.71 11.58 -3.84
CA ALA A 67 6.01 12.24 -3.98
C ALA A 67 7.03 11.44 -4.80
N TRP A 68 6.95 10.11 -4.78
CA TRP A 68 7.77 9.24 -5.62
C TRP A 68 7.38 9.36 -7.09
N VAL A 69 6.08 9.40 -7.40
CA VAL A 69 5.60 9.65 -8.76
C VAL A 69 6.04 11.03 -9.24
N ASP A 70 5.85 12.07 -8.43
CA ASP A 70 6.23 13.43 -8.78
C ASP A 70 7.74 13.57 -9.04
N LEU A 71 8.58 12.86 -8.27
CA LEU A 71 10.03 12.83 -8.48
C LEU A 71 10.38 12.28 -9.86
N PHE A 72 9.77 11.16 -10.26
CA PHE A 72 10.10 10.47 -11.52
C PHE A 72 9.40 11.06 -12.74
N ASP A 73 8.25 11.69 -12.56
CA ASP A 73 7.56 12.47 -13.61
C ASP A 73 8.19 13.86 -13.79
N GLY A 74 9.13 14.26 -12.91
CA GLY A 74 9.78 15.58 -12.94
C GLY A 74 8.82 16.72 -12.59
N ALA A 75 7.75 16.43 -11.85
CA ALA A 75 6.66 17.35 -11.54
C ALA A 75 6.86 18.16 -10.25
N ALA A 76 7.80 17.77 -9.39
CA ALA A 76 8.08 18.45 -8.12
C ALA A 76 9.56 18.82 -7.91
N PRO A 77 9.85 19.84 -7.07
CA PRO A 77 11.22 20.15 -6.65
C PRO A 77 11.91 18.98 -5.94
N VAL A 78 13.23 18.91 -6.07
CA VAL A 78 14.07 17.95 -5.34
C VAL A 78 13.84 18.09 -3.82
N GLY A 79 13.70 16.98 -3.11
CA GLY A 79 13.50 16.95 -1.65
C GLY A 79 12.09 16.57 -1.19
N GLY A 80 11.08 16.63 -2.08
CA GLY A 80 9.69 16.31 -1.71
C GLY A 80 9.51 14.87 -1.23
N LEU A 81 10.17 13.92 -1.90
CA LEU A 81 10.15 12.50 -1.53
C LEU A 81 10.80 12.26 -0.16
N GLU A 82 11.94 12.89 0.12
CA GLU A 82 12.65 12.77 1.40
C GLU A 82 11.78 13.26 2.56
N VAL A 83 11.08 14.39 2.38
CA VAL A 83 10.14 14.91 3.39
C VAL A 83 8.97 13.96 3.61
N ALA A 84 8.38 13.43 2.54
CA ALA A 84 7.30 12.44 2.64
C ALA A 84 7.75 11.17 3.36
N ILE A 85 8.94 10.67 3.05
CA ILE A 85 9.55 9.50 3.70
C ILE A 85 9.74 9.74 5.20
N GLU A 86 10.41 10.83 5.60
CA GLU A 86 10.67 11.08 7.02
C GLU A 86 9.38 11.34 7.81
N THR A 87 8.36 11.93 7.17
CA THR A 87 7.02 12.10 7.76
C THR A 87 6.35 10.75 8.00
N ALA A 88 6.35 9.86 7.00
CA ALA A 88 5.78 8.51 7.13
C ALA A 88 6.54 7.69 8.19
N LEU A 89 7.88 7.76 8.20
CA LEU A 89 8.71 7.11 9.20
C LEU A 89 8.43 7.63 10.61
N ALA A 90 8.28 8.94 10.79
CA ALA A 90 7.90 9.51 12.08
C ALA A 90 6.52 9.00 12.54
N GLY A 91 5.56 8.87 11.61
CA GLY A 91 4.26 8.25 11.88
C GLY A 91 4.38 6.81 12.35
N LEU A 92 5.10 5.97 11.59
CA LEU A 92 5.32 4.55 11.88
C LEU A 92 6.03 4.33 13.23
N ARG A 93 7.10 5.09 13.53
CA ARG A 93 7.83 5.00 14.81
C ARG A 93 6.95 5.36 16.02
N SER A 94 6.03 6.29 15.82
CA SER A 94 5.09 6.72 16.85
C SER A 94 3.80 5.88 16.89
N GLU A 95 3.75 4.80 16.11
CA GLU A 95 2.60 3.91 15.96
C GLU A 95 1.33 4.57 15.39
N ARG A 96 1.37 5.86 14.99
CA ARG A 96 0.25 6.56 14.34
C ARG A 96 -0.06 6.07 12.92
N LEU A 97 0.88 5.33 12.33
CA LEU A 97 0.73 4.64 11.06
C LEU A 97 1.13 3.19 11.29
N ALA A 98 0.46 2.28 10.59
CA ALA A 98 0.84 0.88 10.51
C ALA A 98 0.77 0.43 9.05
N LEU A 99 1.74 -0.38 8.61
CA LEU A 99 1.65 -1.00 7.29
C LEU A 99 0.55 -2.08 7.31
N PRO A 100 -0.27 -2.16 6.25
CA PRO A 100 -1.30 -3.19 6.15
C PRO A 100 -0.68 -4.57 5.91
N ASP A 101 -1.42 -5.64 6.18
CA ASP A 101 -1.04 -6.99 5.76
C ASP A 101 -1.06 -7.14 4.24
N TYR A 102 -1.96 -6.43 3.54
CA TYR A 102 -2.06 -6.44 2.08
C TYR A 102 -2.52 -5.08 1.54
N TYR A 103 -2.03 -4.73 0.34
CA TYR A 103 -2.63 -3.74 -0.53
C TYR A 103 -3.43 -4.44 -1.62
N LEU A 104 -4.68 -4.02 -1.82
CA LEU A 104 -5.48 -4.31 -3.00
C LEU A 104 -5.47 -3.09 -3.91
N VAL A 105 -4.80 -3.20 -5.05
CA VAL A 105 -4.60 -2.09 -5.99
C VAL A 105 -5.64 -2.18 -7.07
N LEU A 106 -6.51 -1.17 -7.14
CA LEU A 106 -7.65 -1.14 -8.04
C LEU A 106 -7.24 -0.66 -9.44
N ASP A 107 -7.63 -1.44 -10.46
CA ASP A 107 -7.44 -1.14 -11.89
C ASP A 107 -6.03 -0.58 -12.23
N PRO A 108 -4.94 -1.28 -11.86
CA PRO A 108 -3.59 -0.77 -12.07
C PRO A 108 -3.22 -0.56 -13.55
N ASP A 109 -3.91 -1.25 -14.46
CA ASP A 109 -3.71 -1.10 -15.92
C ASP A 109 -4.21 0.24 -16.46
N ASP A 110 -5.15 0.89 -15.77
CA ASP A 110 -5.69 2.20 -16.13
C ASP A 110 -4.87 3.35 -15.51
N MET A 111 -3.88 3.05 -14.66
CA MET A 111 -3.04 4.06 -14.01
C MET A 111 -1.97 4.61 -14.96
N PRO A 112 -1.54 5.87 -14.75
CA PRO A 112 -0.29 6.38 -15.35
C PRO A 112 0.89 5.44 -15.06
N VAL A 113 1.80 5.28 -16.02
CA VAL A 113 2.89 4.28 -15.97
C VAL A 113 3.71 4.38 -14.68
N THR A 114 4.12 5.58 -14.28
CA THR A 114 4.88 5.82 -13.05
C THR A 114 4.07 5.41 -11.82
N ARG A 115 2.78 5.80 -11.76
CA ARG A 115 1.89 5.40 -10.66
C ARG A 115 1.70 3.89 -10.58
N ARG A 116 1.60 3.20 -11.71
CA ARG A 116 1.57 1.73 -11.75
C ARG A 116 2.86 1.12 -11.22
N HIS A 117 4.02 1.69 -11.55
CA HIS A 117 5.33 1.22 -11.07
C HIS A 117 5.54 1.46 -9.57
N TRP A 118 4.90 2.44 -8.94
CA TRP A 118 4.88 2.56 -7.48
C TRP A 118 4.33 1.28 -6.83
N TRP A 119 3.16 0.83 -7.29
CA TRP A 119 2.49 -0.35 -6.75
C TRP A 119 3.14 -1.67 -7.19
N LEU A 120 3.21 -1.90 -8.50
CA LEU A 120 3.61 -3.18 -9.10
C LEU A 120 5.12 -3.30 -9.29
N GLY A 121 5.86 -2.21 -9.08
CA GLY A 121 7.32 -2.18 -9.04
C GLY A 121 7.81 -2.03 -7.61
N ALA A 122 7.79 -0.81 -7.06
CA ALA A 122 8.48 -0.48 -5.82
C ALA A 122 7.96 -1.28 -4.62
N LEU A 123 6.63 -1.31 -4.41
CA LEU A 123 6.02 -2.06 -3.31
C LEU A 123 6.05 -3.56 -3.57
N ALA A 124 5.55 -4.02 -4.71
CA ALA A 124 5.52 -5.45 -5.04
C ALA A 124 6.92 -6.06 -5.14
N GLY A 125 7.94 -5.31 -5.55
CA GLY A 125 9.34 -5.75 -5.55
C GLY A 125 9.89 -6.00 -4.14
N SER A 126 9.35 -5.31 -3.12
CA SER A 126 9.75 -5.50 -1.72
C SER A 126 8.99 -6.66 -1.04
N ALA A 127 7.71 -6.84 -1.37
CA ALA A 127 6.84 -7.86 -0.81
C ALA A 127 5.75 -8.29 -1.82
N PRO A 128 6.07 -9.20 -2.76
CA PRO A 128 5.19 -9.50 -3.91
C PRO A 128 3.79 -9.98 -3.53
N SER A 129 3.69 -10.90 -2.55
CA SER A 129 2.40 -11.45 -2.11
C SER A 129 1.52 -10.44 -1.36
N ARG A 130 2.05 -9.26 -1.03
CA ARG A 130 1.37 -8.22 -0.24
C ARG A 130 0.73 -7.15 -1.12
N VAL A 131 0.97 -7.15 -2.43
CA VAL A 131 0.35 -6.22 -3.37
C VAL A 131 -0.44 -7.03 -4.39
N VAL A 132 -1.76 -6.91 -4.33
CA VAL A 132 -2.69 -7.74 -5.12
C VAL A 132 -3.52 -6.83 -6.02
N PRO A 133 -3.34 -6.90 -7.35
CA PRO A 133 -4.24 -6.24 -8.31
C PRO A 133 -5.68 -6.74 -8.17
N ALA A 134 -6.64 -5.82 -8.25
CA ALA A 134 -8.06 -6.13 -8.28
C ALA A 134 -8.80 -5.16 -9.20
N ARG A 135 -9.96 -5.58 -9.72
CA ARG A 135 -10.87 -4.64 -10.39
C ARG A 135 -11.55 -3.75 -9.35
N ALA A 136 -11.83 -2.49 -9.66
CA ALA A 136 -12.59 -1.61 -8.76
C ALA A 136 -14.09 -1.97 -8.70
N SER A 137 -14.39 -3.06 -8.00
CA SER A 137 -15.73 -3.44 -7.58
C SER A 137 -15.66 -4.18 -6.25
N ALA A 138 -16.70 -4.04 -5.43
CA ALA A 138 -16.77 -4.74 -4.14
C ALA A 138 -16.71 -6.27 -4.30
N ALA A 139 -17.37 -6.82 -5.33
CA ALA A 139 -17.32 -8.24 -5.63
C ALA A 139 -15.91 -8.74 -5.96
N ALA A 140 -15.17 -8.02 -6.81
CA ALA A 140 -13.80 -8.40 -7.16
C ALA A 140 -12.84 -8.28 -5.96
N VAL A 141 -13.03 -7.28 -5.10
CA VAL A 141 -12.25 -7.15 -3.87
C VAL A 141 -12.57 -8.27 -2.89
N ALA A 142 -13.85 -8.60 -2.65
CA ALA A 142 -14.25 -9.70 -1.79
C ALA A 142 -13.67 -11.05 -2.26
N ASP A 143 -13.69 -11.27 -3.56
CA ASP A 143 -13.11 -12.43 -4.22
C ASP A 143 -11.57 -12.48 -4.09
N ALA A 144 -10.89 -11.33 -4.16
CA ALA A 144 -9.45 -11.21 -3.91
C ALA A 144 -9.08 -11.49 -2.44
N LEU A 145 -9.89 -11.02 -1.47
CA LEU A 145 -9.70 -11.31 -0.04
C LEU A 145 -9.68 -12.82 0.24
N GLY A 146 -10.55 -13.58 -0.43
CA GLY A 146 -10.60 -15.04 -0.31
C GLY A 146 -9.41 -15.78 -0.92
N ARG A 147 -8.56 -15.11 -1.71
CA ARG A 147 -7.39 -15.69 -2.39
C ARG A 147 -6.05 -15.17 -1.87
N LEU A 148 -6.04 -14.36 -0.82
CA LEU A 148 -4.80 -13.82 -0.27
C LEU A 148 -3.86 -14.96 0.14
N SER A 149 -2.66 -14.93 -0.40
CA SER A 149 -1.64 -15.95 -0.16
C SER A 149 -0.67 -15.51 0.93
N SER A 150 -0.18 -16.48 1.69
CA SER A 150 0.94 -16.23 2.58
C SER A 150 2.20 -15.95 1.76
N GLY A 151 3.07 -15.11 2.33
CA GLY A 151 4.32 -14.73 1.68
C GLY A 151 5.20 -13.93 2.62
N ARG A 152 6.33 -13.45 2.09
CA ARG A 152 7.24 -12.60 2.86
C ARG A 152 6.47 -11.40 3.41
N TRP A 153 6.72 -11.09 4.67
CA TRP A 153 6.26 -9.83 5.25
C TRP A 153 7.03 -8.66 4.61
N TRP A 154 6.60 -7.43 4.89
CA TRP A 154 7.34 -6.22 4.53
C TRP A 154 8.81 -6.28 4.97
N PRO A 155 9.71 -5.55 4.29
CA PRO A 155 11.13 -5.52 4.64
C PRO A 155 11.37 -5.30 6.15
N SER A 156 12.30 -6.08 6.71
CA SER A 156 12.70 -5.94 8.12
C SER A 156 13.40 -4.61 8.37
N ASP A 157 14.17 -4.13 7.40
CA ASP A 157 14.72 -2.77 7.38
C ASP A 157 13.83 -1.87 6.51
N LEU A 158 12.65 -1.54 7.06
CA LEU A 158 11.69 -0.67 6.38
C LEU A 158 12.24 0.75 6.20
N GLU A 159 13.01 1.24 7.17
CA GLU A 159 13.59 2.59 7.11
C GLU A 159 14.62 2.72 5.99
N GLY A 160 15.56 1.76 5.91
CA GLY A 160 16.54 1.72 4.83
C GLY A 160 15.89 1.55 3.47
N TRP A 161 14.84 0.73 3.37
CA TRP A 161 14.08 0.57 2.13
C TRP A 161 13.39 1.87 1.71
N LEU A 162 12.65 2.53 2.60
CA LEU A 162 11.97 3.81 2.30
C LEU A 162 12.98 4.88 1.88
N ARG A 163 14.08 5.06 2.61
CA ARG A 163 15.14 6.03 2.26
C ARG A 163 15.86 5.70 0.95
N GLY A 164 15.81 4.45 0.51
CA GLY A 164 16.35 4.00 -0.76
C GLY A 164 15.47 4.28 -1.98
N LEU A 165 14.21 4.71 -1.79
CA LEU A 165 13.22 4.82 -2.87
C LEU A 165 13.61 5.79 -4.00
N SER A 166 14.39 6.83 -3.71
CA SER A 166 14.90 7.75 -4.74
C SER A 166 15.83 7.07 -5.77
N ARG A 167 16.36 5.88 -5.45
CA ARG A 167 17.21 5.07 -6.33
C ARG A 167 16.45 3.96 -7.04
N VAL A 168 15.18 3.74 -6.69
CA VAL A 168 14.32 2.71 -7.28
C VAL A 168 13.68 3.30 -8.52
N VAL A 169 14.38 3.20 -9.65
CA VAL A 169 13.93 3.78 -10.94
C VAL A 169 12.76 2.96 -11.51
N PRO A 170 11.62 3.57 -11.88
CA PRO A 170 10.42 2.89 -12.37
C PRO A 170 10.69 1.84 -13.45
N ASP A 171 11.52 2.17 -14.45
CA ASP A 171 11.82 1.30 -15.59
C ASP A 171 12.72 0.09 -15.27
N ARG A 172 13.25 0.01 -14.04
CA ARG A 172 14.15 -1.07 -13.58
C ARG A 172 13.56 -1.94 -12.49
N VAL A 173 12.38 -1.60 -11.97
CA VAL A 173 11.79 -2.37 -10.88
C VAL A 173 11.12 -3.63 -11.44
N GLY A 174 11.59 -4.80 -11.01
CA GLY A 174 11.11 -6.10 -11.49
C GLY A 174 11.98 -6.77 -12.56
N LEU A 175 13.11 -6.18 -12.96
CA LEU A 175 14.10 -6.83 -13.83
C LEU A 175 15.28 -7.36 -13.01
N PRO A 176 15.81 -8.58 -13.30
CA PRO A 176 17.04 -9.04 -12.67
C PRO A 176 18.18 -8.06 -13.01
N SER A 177 18.97 -7.70 -12.01
CA SER A 177 20.21 -6.96 -12.21
C SER A 177 21.10 -7.74 -13.17
N SER A 178 21.24 -7.25 -14.40
CA SER A 178 22.15 -7.83 -15.37
C SER A 178 23.59 -7.51 -14.97
N SER A 179 24.14 -8.27 -14.01
CA SER A 179 25.58 -8.38 -13.83
C SER A 179 26.12 -9.32 -14.90
N GLY A 180 26.35 -8.77 -16.10
CA GLY A 180 27.15 -9.42 -17.15
C GLY A 180 28.56 -8.83 -17.16
N PRO A 181 29.62 -9.64 -17.24
CA PRO A 181 30.99 -9.13 -17.25
C PRO A 181 31.27 -8.43 -18.58
N ARG A 182 31.96 -7.28 -18.52
CA ARG A 182 32.50 -6.61 -19.71
C ARG A 182 33.82 -7.28 -20.13
N PRO A 183 34.13 -7.31 -21.45
CA PRO A 183 35.32 -7.93 -22.01
C PRO A 183 36.62 -7.25 -21.58
#